data_AF-A0A014LBF8-F1
#
_entry.id   AF-A0A014LBF8-F1
#
_cell.length_a   1.000
_cell.length_b   1.000
_cell.length_c   1.000
_cell.angle_alpha   90.00
_cell.angle_beta   90.00
_cell.angle_gamma   90.00
#
_symmetry.space_group_name_H-M   'P 1'
#
loop_
_entity.id
_entity.type
_entity.pdbx_description
1 polymer ?
#
loop_
_entity_poly.entity_id
_entity_poly.type
_entity_poly.pdbx_seq_one_letter_code
_entity_poly.pdbx_strand_id
1 'polypeptide(L)' 'MVEGDWTPRTGYLAARELVATPTVTAVLCGNGDVAAGVMRAAREAGRRIPGDLSVAGSTTYPSRPSSPPR' A
#
# COMPACT_ATOMS: atom_id res chain seq x y z
N MET A 1 -12.18 12.67 -1.18
CA MET A 1 -11.82 11.88 -2.38
C MET A 1 -10.53 12.47 -2.93
N VAL A 2 -9.51 11.64 -3.14
CA VAL A 2 -8.27 12.06 -3.80
C VAL A 2 -8.34 11.54 -5.23
N GLU A 3 -8.35 12.43 -6.22
CA GLU A 3 -8.13 12.06 -7.62
C GLU A 3 -6.67 11.61 -7.76
N GLY A 4 -6.42 10.47 -8.39
CA GLY A 4 -5.08 9.96 -8.46
C GLY A 4 -4.88 8.94 -9.58
N ASP A 5 -3.77 9.08 -10.29
CA ASP A 5 -3.29 8.25 -11.39
C ASP A 5 -2.92 6.81 -10.98
N TRP A 6 -3.49 6.28 -9.90
CA TRP A 6 -3.28 4.90 -9.43
C TRP A 6 -1.80 4.55 -9.17
N THR A 7 -1.01 5.54 -8.77
CA THR A 7 0.44 5.43 -8.51
C THR A 7 0.75 5.27 -7.01
N PRO A 8 2.01 4.92 -6.64
CA PRO A 8 2.41 4.93 -5.23
C PRO A 8 2.33 6.30 -4.59
N ARG A 9 2.55 7.38 -5.37
CA ARG A 9 2.45 8.75 -4.85
C ARG A 9 1.01 9.06 -4.45
N THR A 10 0.03 8.69 -5.25
CA THR A 10 -1.38 8.98 -4.95
C THR A 10 -1.87 8.13 -3.78
N GLY A 11 -1.44 6.86 -3.69
CA GLY A 11 -1.69 6.01 -2.52
C GLY A 11 -1.10 6.58 -1.23
N TYR A 12 0.14 7.08 -1.27
CA TYR A 12 0.77 7.75 -0.13
C TYR A 12 -0.04 8.97 0.34
N LEU A 13 -0.38 9.88 -0.59
CA LEU A 13 -1.12 11.10 -0.28
C LEU A 13 -2.50 10.81 0.29
N ALA A 14 -3.22 9.86 -0.30
CA ALA A 14 -4.56 9.45 0.16
C ALA A 14 -4.53 8.79 1.55
N ALA A 15 -3.44 8.08 1.89
CA ALA A 15 -3.33 7.38 3.17
C ALA A 15 -2.90 8.27 4.35
N ARG A 16 -2.34 9.48 4.13
CA ARG A 16 -1.75 10.31 5.19
C ARG A 16 -2.70 10.57 6.37
N GLU A 17 -3.96 10.90 6.09
CA GLU A 17 -4.97 11.15 7.13
C GLU A 17 -5.46 9.86 7.79
N LEU A 18 -5.57 8.78 7.00
CA LEU A 18 -6.01 7.48 7.48
C LEU A 18 -5.01 6.88 8.49
N VAL A 19 -3.72 6.93 8.18
CA VAL A 19 -2.67 6.35 9.04
C VAL A 19 -2.50 7.14 10.34
N ALA A 20 -2.80 8.43 10.31
CA ALA A 20 -2.81 9.30 11.49
C ALA A 20 -3.99 9.00 12.44
N THR A 21 -5.02 8.30 11.98
CA THR A 21 -6.24 8.02 12.76
C THR A 21 -6.15 6.65 13.45
N PRO A 22 -5.97 6.57 14.78
CA PRO A 22 -5.73 5.32 15.53
C PRO A 22 -6.75 4.20 15.28
N THR A 23 -8.01 4.59 15.07
CA THR A 23 -9.16 3.68 14.89
C THR A 23 -9.21 3.00 13.52
N VAL A 24 -8.42 3.46 12.55
CA VAL A 24 -8.30 2.80 11.25
C VAL A 24 -7.38 1.59 11.39
N THR A 25 -7.94 0.40 11.17
CA THR A 25 -7.22 -0.89 11.33
C THR A 25 -6.90 -1.56 10.00
N ALA A 26 -7.53 -1.15 8.89
CA ALA A 26 -7.24 -1.69 7.56
C ALA A 26 -7.46 -0.68 6.43
N VAL A 27 -6.68 -0.81 5.36
CA VAL A 27 -6.85 -0.06 4.10
C VAL A 27 -6.90 -1.03 2.93
N LEU A 28 -8.00 -0.97 2.16
CA LEU A 28 -8.14 -1.67 0.89
C LEU A 28 -7.69 -0.75 -0.24
N CYS A 29 -6.69 -1.20 -0.99
CA CYS A 29 -6.08 -0.50 -2.10
C CYS A 29 -6.55 -1.13 -3.41
N GLY A 30 -6.90 -0.30 -4.39
CA GLY A 30 -7.41 -0.79 -5.67
C GLY A 30 -6.35 -1.47 -6.55
N ASN A 31 -5.05 -1.23 -6.33
CA ASN A 31 -3.94 -1.95 -6.94
C ASN A 31 -2.71 -1.99 -6.01
N GLY A 32 -1.64 -2.68 -6.44
CA GLY A 32 -0.41 -2.83 -5.68
C GLY A 32 0.47 -1.57 -5.60
N ASP A 33 0.44 -0.73 -6.63
CA ASP A 33 1.18 0.54 -6.64
C ASP A 33 0.65 1.49 -5.55
N VAL A 34 -0.67 1.67 -5.52
CA VAL A 34 -1.36 2.40 -4.46
C VAL A 34 -1.04 1.77 -3.10
N ALA A 35 -1.10 0.44 -2.99
CA ALA A 35 -0.77 -0.26 -1.74
C ALA A 35 0.67 0.03 -1.27
N ALA A 36 1.65 0.07 -2.17
CA ALA A 36 3.03 0.43 -1.83
C ALA A 36 3.12 1.87 -1.28
N GLY A 37 2.34 2.80 -1.85
CA GLY A 37 2.17 4.15 -1.33
C GLY A 37 1.60 4.20 0.08
N VAL A 38 0.51 3.46 0.32
CA VAL A 38 -0.15 3.36 1.64
C VAL A 38 0.81 2.78 2.67
N MET A 39 1.53 1.70 2.34
CA MET A 39 2.50 1.08 3.25
C MET A 39 3.63 2.05 3.64
N ARG A 40 4.09 2.89 2.70
CA ARG A 40 5.06 3.94 3.00
C ARG A 40 4.50 4.95 4.00
N ALA A 41 3.29 5.45 3.77
CA ALA A 41 2.64 6.41 4.68
C ALA A 41 2.48 5.83 6.08
N ALA A 42 2.03 4.57 6.18
CA ALA A 42 1.86 3.88 7.45
C ALA A 42 3.19 3.76 8.22
N ARG A 43 4.28 3.41 7.53
CA ARG A 43 5.61 3.31 8.14
C ARG A 43 6.11 4.66 8.66
N GLU A 44 5.90 5.74 7.90
CA GLU A 44 6.27 7.10 8.32
C GLU A 44 5.43 7.58 9.51
N ALA A 45 4.17 7.14 9.61
CA ALA A 45 3.30 7.40 10.77
C ALA A 45 3.54 6.46 11.96
N GLY A 46 4.53 5.56 11.88
CA GLY A 46 4.87 4.62 12.96
C GLY A 46 3.88 3.46 13.15
N ARG A 47 2.99 3.21 12.18
CA ARG A 47 2.06 2.07 12.22
C ARG A 47 2.73 0.82 11.72
N ARG A 48 2.66 -0.26 12.50
CA ARG A 48 3.17 -1.57 12.07
C ARG A 48 2.16 -2.24 11.15
N ILE A 49 2.66 -2.79 10.04
CA ILE A 49 1.87 -3.63 9.13
C ILE A 49 2.39 -5.06 9.22
N PRO A 50 1.53 -6.09 9.38
CA PRO A 50 0.06 -6.03 9.49
C PRO A 50 -0.49 -5.75 10.91
N GLY A 51 0.35 -5.46 11.90
CA GLY A 51 -0.05 -5.41 13.32
C GLY A 51 -1.06 -4.32 13.70
N ASP A 52 -0.68 -3.05 13.55
CA ASP A 52 -1.53 -1.91 13.92
C ASP A 52 -2.43 -1.46 12.74
N LEU A 53 -2.03 -1.81 11.52
CA LEU A 53 -2.76 -1.53 10.28
C LEU A 53 -2.57 -2.68 9.28
N SER A 54 -3.65 -3.18 8.69
CA SER A 54 -3.60 -4.12 7.58
C SER A 54 -3.72 -3.40 6.23
N VAL A 55 -2.92 -3.79 5.25
CA VAL A 55 -3.00 -3.22 3.89
C VAL A 55 -3.22 -4.36 2.90
N ALA A 56 -4.31 -4.27 2.14
CA ALA A 56 -4.65 -5.25 1.11
C ALA A 56 -4.67 -4.57 -0.26
N GLY A 57 -3.99 -5.15 -1.24
CA GLY A 57 -3.96 -4.68 -2.62
C GLY A 57 -3.20 -5.66 -3.50
N SER A 58 -3.62 -5.81 -4.76
CA SER A 58 -3.00 -6.76 -5.68
C SER A 58 -1.71 -6.19 -6.25
N THR A 59 -0.55 -6.66 -5.78
CA THR A 59 0.71 -6.39 -6.47
C THR A 59 0.80 -7.28 -7.70
N THR A 60 0.99 -6.70 -8.88
CA THR A 60 1.48 -7.47 -10.03
C THR A 60 2.89 -7.90 -9.66
N TYR A 61 3.04 -9.13 -9.18
CA TYR A 61 4.36 -9.72 -9.03
C TYR A 61 5.01 -9.70 -10.43
N PRO A 62 6.14 -9.01 -10.66
CA PRO A 62 6.87 -9.19 -11.90
C PRO A 62 7.21 -10.67 -11.96
N SER A 63 6.72 -11.35 -13.00
CA SER A 63 6.95 -12.77 -13.23
C SER A 63 8.41 -13.09 -12.91
N ARG A 64 8.66 -13.99 -11.95
CA ARG A 64 10.01 -14.56 -11.79
C ARG A 64 10.50 -14.95 -13.17
N PRO A 65 11.72 -14.58 -13.58
CA PRO A 65 12.31 -15.21 -14.75
C PRO A 65 12.25 -16.72 -14.47
N SER A 66 11.52 -17.44 -15.32
CA SER A 66 11.53 -18.90 -15.29
C SER A 66 13.00 -19.31 -15.33
N SER A 67 13.44 -20.10 -14.34
CA SER A 67 14.78 -20.68 -14.34
C SER A 67 15.08 -21.24 -15.74
N PRO A 68 16.28 -21.02 -16.31
CA PRO A 68 16.58 -21.54 -17.63
C PRO A 68 16.43 -23.08 -17.62
N PRO A 69 15.95 -23.69 -18.72
CA PRO A 69 15.87 -25.15 -18.81
C PRO A 69 17.27 -25.75 -18.63
N ARG A 70 17.33 -26.85 -17.88
CA ARG A 70 18.55 -27.65 -17.67
C ARG A 70 19.08 -28.22 -18.98
#